data_AF-A0A7X1GMJ5-F1
#
_entry.id   AF-A0A7X1GMJ5-F1
#
_cell.length_a   1.000
_cell.length_b   1.000
_cell.length_c   1.000
_cell.angle_alpha   90.00
_cell.angle_beta   90.00
_cell.angle_gamma   90.00
#
_symmetry.space_group_name_H-M   'P 1'
#
loop_
_entity.id
_entity.type
_entity.pdbx_description
1 polymer ?
#
loop_
_entity_poly.entity_id
_entity_poly.type
_entity_poly.pdbx_seq_one_letter_code
_entity_poly.pdbx_strand_id
1 'polypeptide(L)' 'MQDKDVFRNIFVDHWDQFKEEYPTYDKPQYEAPVQKMLGCGKESNGYSEYICINCGRDIRRIGFSCKSCFC' A
#
# COMPACT_ATOMS: atom_id res chain seq x y z
N MET A 1 -5.96 -3.32 -13.55
CA MET A 1 -4.81 -3.23 -12.61
C MET A 1 -4.06 -1.90 -12.72
N GLN A 2 -4.59 -0.88 -13.41
CA GLN A 2 -3.93 0.42 -13.63
C GLN A 2 -4.18 1.44 -12.50
N ASP A 3 -5.34 1.33 -11.86
CA ASP A 3 -5.89 2.31 -10.94
C ASP A 3 -5.06 2.51 -9.66
N LYS A 4 -4.55 1.40 -9.09
CA LYS A 4 -3.75 1.41 -7.86
C LYS A 4 -2.42 2.13 -8.02
N ASP A 5 -1.79 1.98 -9.19
CA ASP A 5 -0.52 2.64 -9.48
C ASP A 5 -0.74 4.15 -9.67
N VAL A 6 -1.88 4.55 -10.25
CA VAL A 6 -2.24 5.97 -10.37
C VAL A 6 -2.45 6.60 -8.99
N PHE A 7 -3.22 5.98 -8.09
CA PHE A 7 -3.36 6.46 -6.70
C PHE A 7 -2.00 6.58 -6.00
N ARG A 8 -1.14 5.57 -6.14
CA ARG A 8 0.18 5.60 -5.52
C ARG A 8 1.01 6.77 -6.03
N ASN A 9 1.03 6.98 -7.35
CA ASN A 9 1.83 8.05 -7.95
C ASN A 9 1.34 9.44 -7.51
N ILE A 10 0.02 9.68 -7.46
CA ILE A 10 -0.53 10.95 -6.98
C ILE A 10 -0.01 11.29 -5.57
N PHE A 11 -0.02 10.32 -4.65
CA PHE A 11 0.47 10.56 -3.29
C PHE A 11 2.00 10.66 -3.23
N VAL A 12 2.74 9.88 -4.02
CA VAL A 12 4.21 10.03 -4.07
C VAL A 12 4.60 11.44 -4.54
N ASP A 13 3.92 11.95 -5.57
CA ASP A 13 4.32 13.19 -6.23
C ASP A 13 3.82 14.44 -5.49
N HIS A 14 2.68 14.35 -4.77
CA HIS A 14 1.99 15.53 -4.23
C HIS A 14 1.83 15.54 -2.70
N TRP A 15 2.10 14.45 -1.99
CA TRP A 15 1.78 14.38 -0.55
C TRP A 15 2.59 15.36 0.31
N ASP A 16 3.89 15.53 0.04
CA ASP A 16 4.71 16.47 0.80
C ASP A 16 4.30 17.93 0.55
N GLN A 17 4.11 18.33 -0.71
CA GLN A 17 3.60 19.66 -1.05
C GLN A 17 2.21 19.92 -0.45
N PHE A 18 1.33 18.93 -0.45
CA PHE A 18 0.00 19.04 0.15
C PHE A 18 0.08 19.29 1.67
N LYS A 19 1.01 18.65 2.39
CA LYS A 19 1.22 18.90 3.82
C LYS A 19 1.79 20.28 4.09
N GLU A 20 2.67 20.79 3.22
CA GLU A 20 3.19 22.16 3.32
C GLU A 20 2.08 23.22 3.17
N GLU A 21 1.17 23.01 2.22
CA GLU A 21 0.03 23.92 2.00
C GLU A 21 -1.06 23.78 3.07
N TYR A 22 -1.24 22.56 3.59
CA TYR A 22 -2.28 22.23 4.58
C TYR A 22 -1.70 21.48 5.81
N PRO A 23 -0.99 22.19 6.72
CA PRO A 23 -0.30 21.58 7.87
C PRO A 23 -1.24 20.86 8.85
N THR A 24 -2.54 21.10 8.79
CA THR A 24 -3.56 20.35 9.55
C THR A 24 -3.52 18.84 9.26
N TYR A 25 -3.09 18.45 8.05
CA TYR A 25 -2.99 17.06 7.60
C TYR A 25 -1.61 16.44 7.84
N ASP A 26 -0.61 17.21 8.27
CA ASP A 26 0.70 16.70 8.72
C ASP A 26 0.60 16.10 10.12
N LYS A 27 -0.20 15.03 10.23
CA LYS A 27 -0.45 14.32 11.48
C LYS A 27 -0.28 12.83 11.25
N PRO A 28 0.19 12.07 12.26
CA PRO A 28 0.37 10.62 12.16
C PRO A 28 -0.88 9.86 11.70
N GLN A 29 -2.06 10.39 12.03
CA GLN A 29 -3.35 9.80 11.64
C GLN A 29 -3.61 9.79 10.13
N TYR A 30 -2.99 10.70 9.36
CA TYR A 30 -3.09 10.75 7.90
C TYR A 30 -1.85 10.16 7.24
N GLU A 31 -0.67 10.41 7.81
CA GLU A 31 0.60 9.88 7.32
C GLU A 31 0.61 8.34 7.33
N ALA A 32 0.14 7.69 8.41
CA ALA A 32 0.17 6.24 8.50
C ALA A 32 -0.69 5.52 7.43
N PRO A 33 -1.94 5.94 7.14
CA PRO A 33 -2.70 5.44 6.00
C PRO A 33 -2.01 5.65 4.64
N VAL A 34 -1.42 6.82 4.40
CA VAL A 34 -0.72 7.13 3.15
C VAL A 34 0.48 6.20 2.97
N GLN A 35 1.32 6.03 3.99
CA GLN A 35 2.47 5.11 3.94
C GLN A 35 2.04 3.64 3.75
N LYS A 36 0.93 3.23 4.36
CA LYS A 36 0.36 1.88 4.13
C LYS A 36 -0.06 1.68 2.68
N MET A 37 -0.68 2.70 2.07
CA MET A 37 -1.08 2.68 0.66
C MET A 37 0.14 2.68 -0.28
N LEU A 38 1.19 3.44 0.04
CA LEU A 38 2.45 3.44 -0.73
C LEU A 38 3.18 2.09 -0.67
N GLY A 39 3.12 1.41 0.48
CA GLY A 39 3.69 0.07 0.67
C GLY A 39 2.74 -1.08 0.28
N CYS A 40 1.62 -0.78 -0.38
CA CYS A 40 0.61 -1.78 -0.71
C CYS A 40 1.19 -2.95 -1.53
N GLY A 41 0.81 -4.19 -1.19
CA GLY A 41 1.30 -5.40 -1.84
C GLY A 41 2.69 -5.86 -1.37
N LYS A 42 3.39 -5.09 -0.52
CA LYS A 42 4.63 -5.53 0.11
C LYS A 42 4.35 -6.40 1.31
N GLU A 43 5.16 -7.44 1.49
CA GLU A 43 5.10 -8.33 2.67
C GLU A 43 5.35 -7.58 3.99
N SER A 44 6.12 -6.48 3.95
CA SER A 44 6.36 -5.61 5.11
C SER A 44 5.08 -5.02 5.71
N ASN A 45 4.01 -4.90 4.91
CA ASN A 45 2.71 -4.38 5.33
C ASN A 45 1.71 -5.49 5.68
N GLY A 46 2.21 -6.73 5.85
CA GLY A 46 1.43 -7.93 6.11
C GLY A 46 1.30 -8.82 4.87
N TYR A 47 1.28 -10.13 5.11
CA TYR A 47 1.20 -11.15 4.07
C TYR A 47 0.42 -12.38 4.55
N SER A 48 0.04 -13.23 3.60
CA SER A 48 -0.38 -14.61 3.87
C SER A 48 0.66 -15.60 3.32
N GLU A 49 0.95 -16.63 4.10
CA GLU A 49 1.79 -17.76 3.70
C GLU A 49 0.91 -18.89 3.17
N TYR A 50 1.28 -19.40 2.01
CA TYR A 50 0.64 -20.55 1.38
C TYR A 50 1.68 -21.65 1.18
N ILE A 51 1.34 -22.87 1.57
CA ILE A 51 2.15 -24.06 1.33
C ILE A 51 1.58 -24.78 0.11
N CYS A 52 2.44 -25.20 -0.81
CA CYS A 52 2.02 -26.01 -1.95
C CYS A 52 1.53 -27.39 -1.46
N ILE A 53 0.25 -27.66 -1.66
CA ILE A 53 -0.37 -28.93 -1.22
C ILE A 53 0.13 -30.15 -1.98
N ASN A 54 0.74 -29.98 -3.16
CA ASN A 54 1.21 -31.08 -4.00
C ASN A 54 2.61 -31.58 -3.61
N CYS A 55 3.53 -30.68 -3.24
CA CYS A 55 4.90 -31.04 -2.86
C CYS A 55 5.19 -30.90 -1.35
N GLY A 56 4.35 -30.16 -0.62
CA GLY A 56 4.47 -29.89 0.81
C GLY A 56 5.68 -29.05 1.23
N ARG A 57 6.48 -28.57 0.27
CA ARG A 57 7.79 -27.94 0.54
C ARG A 57 7.87 -26.49 0.11
N ASP A 58 7.19 -26.12 -0.98
CA ASP A 58 7.22 -24.75 -1.47
C ASP A 58 6.32 -23.85 -0.61
N ILE A 59 6.88 -22.75 -0.13
CA ILE A 59 6.17 -21.72 0.62
C ILE A 59 6.14 -20.45 -0.23
N ARG A 60 4.94 -19.89 -0.41
CA ARG A 60 4.74 -18.62 -1.09
C ARG A 60 4.12 -17.60 -0.15
N ARG A 61 4.78 -16.45 -0.04
CA ARG A 61 4.28 -15.28 0.68
C ARG A 61 3.61 -14.33 -0.31
N ILE A 62 2.40 -13.92 0.01
CA ILE A 62 1.62 -12.97 -0.79
C ILE A 62 1.29 -11.77 0.09
N GLY A 63 1.86 -10.61 -0.24
CA GLY A 63 1.55 -9.36 0.45
C GLY A 63 0.09 -8.95 0.27
N PHE A 64 -0.49 -8.32 1.29
CA PHE A 64 -1.89 -7.87 1.23
C PHE A 64 -2.08 -6.75 0.21
N SER A 65 -3.15 -6.87 -0.58
CA SER A 65 -3.51 -5.89 -1.61
C SER A 65 -4.62 -4.96 -1.14
N CYS A 66 -4.45 -3.68 -1.39
CA CYS A 66 -5.43 -2.63 -1.17
C CYS A 66 -6.48 -2.70 -2.29
N LYS A 67 -7.74 -2.41 -1.98
CA LYS A 67 -8.86 -2.45 -2.94
C LYS A 67 -9.32 -1.05 -3.36
N SER A 68 -8.39 -0.11 -3.53
CA SER A 68 -8.70 1.20 -4.11
C SER A 68 -9.06 1.07 -5.59
N CYS A 69 -10.07 1.83 -6.01
CA CYS A 69 -10.54 1.98 -7.39
C CYS A 69 -11.09 3.39 -7.60
N PHE A 70 -10.86 4.02 -8.75
CA PHE A 70 -11.60 5.21 -9.19
C PHE A 70 -13.03 4.79 -9.58
N CYS A 71 -14.00 5.61 -9.18
CA CYS A 71 -15.42 5.41 -9.44
C CYS A 71 -15.80 5.85 -10.87
#